data_AF-A0A1H3GHP5-F1
#
_entry.id   AF-A0A1H3GHP5-F1
#
_cell.length_a   1.000
_cell.length_b   1.000
_cell.length_c   1.000
_cell.angle_alpha   90.00
_cell.angle_beta   90.00
_cell.angle_gamma   90.00
#
_symmetry.space_group_name_H-M   'P 1'
#
loop_
_entity.id
_entity.type
_entity.pdbx_description
1 polymer ?
#
loop_
_entity_poly.entity_id
_entity_poly.type
_entity_poly.pdbx_seq_one_letter_code
_entity_poly.pdbx_strand_id
1 'polypeptide(L)'
;MIKKFLVILLLASVTVSQPVMAHEGTPNMAFAWRQGKILIDTQRQGRQLGDHIVFTIPFAGSLTPYRMSDASFRGIGFDQGGTLHYQFVSTLMKWSPDQNRWMRDGFDEQLSIRMAFVTRKISAWEGEDSQGLVGFLSASGSTDDIHPTFELQKTDGSAPDDGAYLVALTLFGTSVAGDQILYPPSKPFFLAFHMNTGGGFNPNAFSQSLAQFSGIPLSDYSRIDPLFDWAEANFSEIFPHPAQSRFLFGFYARCYDNAICLGSKRGRVFTTGGPFGGLTDHGPLKSFFDQAGIAD
;
A
#
# COMPACT_ATOMS: atom_id res chain seq x y z
N MET A 1 76.04 -33.54 5.22
CA MET A 1 74.98 -33.30 4.21
C MET A 1 73.68 -32.96 4.94
N ILE A 2 73.34 -31.67 5.03
CA ILE A 2 72.09 -31.18 5.65
C ILE A 2 71.22 -30.66 4.50
N LYS A 3 70.13 -31.35 4.19
CA LYS A 3 69.13 -30.88 3.21
C LYS A 3 68.18 -29.91 3.93
N LYS A 4 68.27 -28.63 3.57
CA LYS A 4 67.32 -27.58 3.96
C LYS A 4 66.02 -27.75 3.17
N PHE A 5 64.89 -27.91 3.85
CA PHE A 5 63.57 -27.78 3.25
C PHE A 5 63.12 -26.32 3.30
N LEU A 6 62.88 -25.75 2.12
CA LEU A 6 62.32 -24.43 1.91
C LEU A 6 60.79 -24.53 2.05
N VAL A 7 60.22 -23.87 3.05
CA VAL A 7 58.76 -23.73 3.19
C VAL A 7 58.32 -22.57 2.30
N ILE A 8 57.60 -22.89 1.22
CA ILE A 8 56.92 -21.89 0.38
C ILE A 8 55.60 -21.55 1.07
N LEU A 9 55.53 -20.33 1.63
CA LEU A 9 54.29 -19.76 2.16
C LEU A 9 53.47 -19.24 0.97
N LEU A 10 52.48 -20.01 0.52
CA LEU A 10 51.49 -19.54 -0.45
C LEU A 10 50.55 -18.56 0.27
N LEU A 11 50.72 -17.26 0.05
CA LEU A 11 49.68 -16.28 0.39
C LEU A 11 48.51 -16.49 -0.59
N ALA A 12 47.51 -17.25 -0.17
CA ALA A 12 46.20 -17.19 -0.80
C ALA A 12 45.56 -15.86 -0.42
N SER A 13 45.63 -14.88 -1.32
CA SER A 13 44.80 -13.68 -1.28
C SER A 13 43.34 -14.11 -1.44
N VAL A 14 42.69 -14.39 -0.31
CA VAL A 14 41.23 -14.50 -0.21
C VAL A 14 40.70 -13.11 -0.51
N THR A 15 40.45 -12.84 -1.78
CA THR A 15 39.55 -11.77 -2.16
C THR A 15 38.18 -12.20 -1.65
N VAL A 16 37.79 -11.63 -0.51
CA VAL A 16 36.39 -11.62 -0.11
C VAL A 16 35.72 -10.70 -1.13
N SER A 17 35.34 -11.25 -2.28
CA SER A 17 34.36 -10.65 -3.15
C SER A 17 33.08 -10.59 -2.32
N GLN A 18 32.86 -9.43 -1.68
CA GLN A 18 31.53 -9.11 -1.22
C GLN A 18 30.63 -9.23 -2.45
N PRO A 19 29.54 -10.02 -2.42
CA PRO A 19 28.58 -9.99 -3.48
C PRO A 19 28.06 -8.55 -3.54
N VAL A 20 28.48 -7.82 -4.57
CA VAL A 20 27.85 -6.57 -4.96
C VAL A 20 26.44 -6.97 -5.34
N MET A 21 25.51 -6.82 -4.40
CA MET A 21 24.09 -6.97 -4.69
C MET A 21 23.77 -5.90 -5.72
N ALA A 22 23.46 -6.31 -6.95
CA ALA A 22 22.88 -5.41 -7.91
C ALA A 22 21.54 -4.93 -7.32
N HIS A 23 21.40 -3.63 -7.07
CA HIS A 23 20.12 -3.02 -6.73
C HIS A 23 19.17 -3.23 -7.92
N GLU A 24 18.16 -4.09 -7.77
CA GLU A 24 17.12 -4.34 -8.78
C GLU A 24 15.94 -3.36 -8.62
N GLY A 25 16.25 -2.10 -8.26
CA GLY A 25 15.31 -1.02 -7.94
C GLY A 25 14.46 -0.53 -9.13
N THR A 26 13.60 -1.39 -9.65
CA THR A 26 12.52 -1.05 -10.59
C THR A 26 11.30 -1.93 -10.28
N PRO A 27 10.10 -1.35 -10.14
CA PRO A 27 9.78 0.06 -10.30
C PRO A 27 10.19 0.90 -9.07
N ASN A 28 10.66 2.12 -9.34
CA ASN A 28 10.79 3.19 -8.37
C ASN A 28 9.47 3.97 -8.37
N MET A 29 8.58 3.61 -7.47
CA MET A 29 7.28 4.26 -7.36
C MET A 29 7.52 5.68 -6.87
N ALA A 30 7.35 6.65 -7.77
CA ALA A 30 7.68 8.04 -7.52
C ALA A 30 6.44 8.88 -7.22
N PHE A 31 6.45 9.57 -6.09
CA PHE A 31 5.34 10.35 -5.57
C PHE A 31 5.78 11.79 -5.29
N ALA A 32 4.85 12.75 -5.36
CA ALA A 32 5.14 14.13 -4.99
C ALA A 32 4.00 14.79 -4.24
N TRP A 33 4.33 15.58 -3.22
CA TRP A 33 3.39 16.52 -2.63
C TRP A 33 3.32 17.79 -3.48
N ARG A 34 2.14 18.09 -4.03
CA ARG A 34 1.88 19.32 -4.80
C ARG A 34 0.43 19.75 -4.61
N GLN A 35 0.23 21.05 -4.41
CA GLN A 35 -1.12 21.66 -4.37
C GLN A 35 -2.08 20.95 -3.40
N GLY A 36 -1.59 20.59 -2.21
CA GLY A 36 -2.42 19.93 -1.20
C GLY A 36 -2.71 18.45 -1.46
N LYS A 37 -2.03 17.82 -2.43
CA LYS A 37 -2.27 16.42 -2.81
C LYS A 37 -0.98 15.64 -3.00
N ILE A 38 -1.02 14.34 -2.68
CA ILE A 38 0.02 13.39 -3.07
C ILE A 38 -0.29 12.90 -4.49
N LEU A 39 0.57 13.29 -5.43
CA LEU A 39 0.52 12.83 -6.82
C LEU A 39 1.23 11.48 -6.94
N ILE A 40 0.57 10.54 -7.61
CA ILE A 40 1.10 9.21 -7.90
C ILE A 40 1.77 9.20 -9.28
N ASP A 41 2.86 8.44 -9.41
CA ASP A 41 3.55 8.15 -10.67
C ASP A 41 4.15 9.36 -11.40
N THR A 42 4.89 10.18 -10.65
CA THR A 42 5.51 11.40 -11.19
C THR A 42 6.62 11.12 -12.20
N GLN A 43 7.14 9.89 -12.25
CA GLN A 43 8.15 9.44 -13.21
C GLN A 43 7.58 8.58 -14.35
N ARG A 44 6.24 8.39 -14.42
CA ARG A 44 5.56 7.61 -15.48
C ARG A 44 6.08 6.18 -15.63
N GLN A 45 6.34 5.52 -14.51
CA GLN A 45 6.73 4.12 -14.45
C GLN A 45 5.52 3.19 -14.29
N GLY A 46 4.40 3.73 -13.83
CA GLY A 46 3.13 3.03 -13.77
C GLY A 46 2.44 2.96 -15.13
N ARG A 47 1.36 2.18 -15.18
CA ARG A 47 0.45 2.09 -16.33
C ARG A 47 -0.97 2.38 -15.89
N GLN A 48 -1.82 2.80 -16.83
CA GLN A 48 -3.24 2.97 -16.56
C GLN A 48 -3.92 1.60 -16.33
N LEU A 49 -4.74 1.50 -15.29
CA LEU A 49 -5.59 0.36 -14.97
C LEU A 49 -6.97 0.89 -14.55
N GLY A 50 -7.90 0.97 -15.51
CA GLY A 50 -9.15 1.72 -15.32
C GLY A 50 -8.85 3.20 -15.03
N ASP A 51 -9.39 3.71 -13.92
CA ASP A 51 -9.16 5.10 -13.47
C ASP A 51 -7.93 5.26 -12.55
N HIS A 52 -7.17 4.18 -12.34
CA HIS A 52 -6.04 4.14 -11.42
C HIS A 52 -4.71 3.88 -12.14
N ILE A 53 -3.62 4.14 -11.42
CA ILE A 53 -2.28 3.72 -11.85
C ILE A 53 -1.97 2.35 -11.26
N VAL A 54 -1.32 1.49 -12.03
CA VAL A 54 -0.75 0.21 -11.58
C VAL A 54 0.77 0.19 -11.76
N PHE A 55 1.49 -0.22 -10.73
CA PHE A 55 2.93 -0.53 -10.80
C PHE A 55 3.10 -2.04 -10.85
N THR A 56 3.85 -2.53 -11.83
CA THR A 56 4.21 -3.95 -11.91
C THR A 56 5.48 -4.20 -11.12
N ILE A 57 5.41 -5.02 -10.09
CA ILE A 57 6.55 -5.43 -9.27
C ILE A 57 6.95 -6.84 -9.73
N PRO A 58 8.11 -6.99 -10.41
CA PRO A 58 8.57 -8.30 -10.83
C PRO A 58 9.15 -9.08 -9.64
N PHE A 59 8.76 -10.35 -9.52
CA PHE A 59 9.44 -11.32 -8.66
C PHE A 59 10.48 -12.07 -9.51
N ALA A 60 11.57 -11.39 -9.86
CA ALA A 60 12.55 -11.85 -10.85
C ALA A 60 13.99 -11.94 -10.29
N GLY A 61 14.17 -12.49 -9.08
CA GLY A 61 15.50 -12.73 -8.51
C GLY A 61 16.03 -14.14 -8.83
N SER A 62 17.26 -14.24 -9.34
CA SER A 62 17.93 -15.54 -9.64
C SER A 62 18.59 -16.21 -8.42
N LEU A 63 18.65 -15.54 -7.26
CA LEU A 63 19.47 -15.97 -6.11
C LEU A 63 18.72 -16.10 -4.77
N THR A 64 17.40 -15.87 -4.76
CA THR A 64 16.49 -16.21 -3.64
C THR A 64 15.22 -16.80 -4.23
N PRO A 65 14.48 -17.70 -3.53
CA PRO A 65 13.26 -18.28 -4.10
C PRO A 65 12.32 -17.15 -4.54
N TYR A 66 11.98 -17.14 -5.84
CA TYR A 66 11.10 -16.25 -6.63
C TYR A 66 9.87 -15.66 -5.90
N ARG A 67 10.09 -14.92 -4.81
CA ARG A 67 9.05 -14.49 -3.88
C ARG A 67 9.36 -13.17 -3.22
N MET A 68 10.54 -12.60 -3.45
CA MET A 68 10.95 -11.31 -2.90
C MET A 68 11.24 -10.28 -3.99
N SER A 69 10.93 -9.02 -3.71
CA SER A 69 11.29 -7.86 -4.53
C SER A 69 11.58 -6.66 -3.60
N ASP A 70 12.43 -5.73 -4.04
CA ASP A 70 12.87 -4.54 -3.31
C ASP A 70 12.48 -3.23 -4.01
N ALA A 71 11.35 -3.24 -4.73
CA ALA A 71 10.79 -2.05 -5.38
C ALA A 71 10.75 -0.84 -4.42
N SER A 72 11.11 0.35 -4.90
CA SER A 72 11.32 1.50 -4.01
C SER A 72 10.14 2.44 -3.98
N PHE A 73 9.97 3.12 -2.84
CA PHE A 73 9.14 4.31 -2.71
C PHE A 73 10.04 5.54 -2.69
N ARG A 74 9.71 6.52 -3.55
CA ARG A 74 10.41 7.80 -3.62
C ARG A 74 9.45 8.97 -3.57
N GLY A 75 9.44 9.71 -2.47
CA GLY A 75 8.64 10.91 -2.27
C GLY A 75 9.45 12.19 -2.38
N ILE A 76 8.89 13.24 -2.99
CA ILE A 76 9.49 14.59 -3.04
C ILE A 76 8.48 15.69 -2.70
N GLY A 77 8.99 16.83 -2.21
CA GLY A 77 8.23 18.06 -2.02
C GLY A 77 7.37 18.13 -0.76
N PHE A 78 7.53 17.20 0.18
CA PHE A 78 6.77 17.14 1.43
C PHE A 78 7.25 18.22 2.43
N ASP A 79 6.52 19.31 2.53
CA ASP A 79 6.96 20.57 3.16
C ASP A 79 6.77 20.66 4.69
N GLN A 80 6.09 19.71 5.31
CA GLN A 80 5.75 19.70 6.74
C GLN A 80 6.58 18.69 7.57
N GLY A 81 7.50 17.95 6.96
CA GLY A 81 8.22 16.85 7.61
C GLY A 81 7.28 15.69 7.99
N GLY A 82 7.61 14.93 9.04
CA GLY A 82 6.75 13.86 9.58
C GLY A 82 7.09 12.46 9.07
N THR A 83 6.07 11.62 8.91
CA THR A 83 6.20 10.23 8.42
C THR A 83 5.25 9.98 7.26
N LEU A 84 5.70 9.23 6.26
CA LEU A 84 4.90 8.79 5.12
C LEU A 84 4.52 7.32 5.34
N HIS A 85 3.27 6.99 5.09
CA HIS A 85 2.68 5.67 5.29
C HIS A 85 1.94 5.21 4.04
N TYR A 86 1.78 3.90 3.89
CA TYR A 86 0.79 3.30 3.00
C TYR A 86 -0.35 2.69 3.81
N GLN A 87 -1.51 2.58 3.20
CA GLN A 87 -2.63 1.79 3.70
C GLN A 87 -3.16 0.88 2.60
N PHE A 88 -3.44 -0.39 2.93
CA PHE A 88 -4.19 -1.27 2.04
C PHE A 88 -5.65 -0.83 1.98
N VAL A 89 -6.13 -0.54 0.77
CA VAL A 89 -7.53 -0.14 0.51
C VAL A 89 -8.30 -1.20 -0.28
N SER A 90 -7.70 -2.39 -0.43
CA SER A 90 -8.36 -3.62 -0.87
C SER A 90 -7.75 -4.82 -0.17
N THR A 91 -8.44 -5.96 -0.19
CA THR A 91 -7.81 -7.27 0.01
C THR A 91 -6.88 -7.62 -1.15
N LEU A 92 -6.03 -8.64 -0.96
CA LEU A 92 -5.28 -9.22 -2.06
C LEU A 92 -6.26 -9.85 -3.05
N MET A 93 -5.97 -9.73 -4.34
CA MET A 93 -6.72 -10.36 -5.42
C MET A 93 -5.82 -11.27 -6.22
N LYS A 94 -6.37 -12.37 -6.74
CA LYS A 94 -5.68 -13.34 -7.60
C LYS A 94 -6.43 -13.49 -8.90
N TRP A 95 -5.73 -13.44 -10.03
CA TRP A 95 -6.31 -13.77 -11.32
C TRP A 95 -6.56 -15.28 -11.41
N SER A 96 -7.80 -15.67 -11.77
CA SER A 96 -8.14 -17.06 -12.10
C SER A 96 -8.22 -17.23 -13.61
N PRO A 97 -7.29 -17.98 -14.24
CA PRO A 97 -7.39 -18.31 -15.66
C PRO A 97 -8.66 -19.09 -16.00
N ASP A 98 -9.05 -20.04 -15.14
CA ASP A 98 -10.21 -20.91 -15.37
C ASP A 98 -11.53 -20.15 -15.34
N GLN A 99 -11.67 -19.19 -14.42
CA GLN A 99 -12.87 -18.38 -14.26
C GLN A 99 -12.82 -17.07 -15.05
N ASN A 100 -11.67 -16.78 -15.67
CA ASN A 100 -11.39 -15.55 -16.41
C ASN A 100 -11.81 -14.28 -15.64
N ARG A 101 -11.46 -14.22 -14.35
CA ARG A 101 -11.80 -13.11 -13.45
C ARG A 101 -10.79 -12.93 -12.32
N TRP A 102 -10.77 -11.73 -11.74
CA TRP A 102 -10.07 -11.43 -10.50
C TRP A 102 -10.88 -11.95 -9.30
N MET A 103 -10.31 -12.92 -8.58
CA MET A 103 -10.88 -13.49 -7.36
C MET A 103 -10.47 -12.67 -6.15
N ARG A 104 -11.36 -12.59 -5.16
CA ARG A 104 -11.10 -11.99 -3.84
C ARG A 104 -11.14 -13.01 -2.71
N ASP A 105 -11.39 -14.27 -3.05
CA ASP A 105 -11.58 -15.41 -2.16
C ASP A 105 -11.07 -16.69 -2.84
N GLY A 106 -11.04 -17.79 -2.08
CA GLY A 106 -10.73 -19.12 -2.62
C GLY A 106 -9.25 -19.36 -2.92
N PHE A 107 -8.35 -18.55 -2.36
CA PHE A 107 -6.90 -18.74 -2.46
C PHE A 107 -6.22 -18.41 -1.11
N ASP A 108 -5.01 -18.95 -0.91
CA ASP A 108 -4.28 -18.93 0.35
C ASP A 108 -2.99 -18.09 0.32
N GLU A 109 -2.73 -17.38 -0.78
CA GLU A 109 -1.62 -16.44 -0.84
C GLU A 109 -1.83 -15.21 0.06
N GLN A 110 -0.71 -14.75 0.62
CA GLN A 110 -0.57 -13.52 1.36
C GLN A 110 0.62 -12.73 0.82
N LEU A 111 0.46 -11.42 0.70
CA LEU A 111 1.53 -10.48 0.45
C LEU A 111 1.99 -9.89 1.79
N SER A 112 3.30 -9.87 2.02
CA SER A 112 3.94 -9.17 3.12
C SER A 112 4.74 -8.00 2.57
N ILE A 113 4.60 -6.82 3.19
CA ILE A 113 5.47 -5.66 2.96
C ILE A 113 6.26 -5.44 4.25
N ARG A 114 7.57 -5.61 4.17
CA ARG A 114 8.49 -5.52 5.32
C ARG A 114 9.36 -4.28 5.20
N MET A 115 9.34 -3.46 6.24
CA MET A 115 10.23 -2.32 6.39
C MET A 115 10.81 -2.31 7.79
N ALA A 116 12.14 -2.38 7.89
CA ALA A 116 12.87 -2.58 9.14
C ALA A 116 12.26 -3.74 9.97
N PHE A 117 11.77 -3.46 11.19
CA PHE A 117 11.18 -4.45 12.09
C PHE A 117 9.66 -4.60 11.96
N VAL A 118 9.03 -3.89 11.02
CA VAL A 118 7.57 -3.91 10.84
C VAL A 118 7.23 -4.70 9.59
N THR A 119 6.38 -5.71 9.76
CA THR A 119 5.76 -6.44 8.65
C THR A 119 4.26 -6.16 8.65
N ARG A 120 3.71 -5.85 7.48
CA ARG A 120 2.27 -5.85 7.26
C ARG A 120 1.94 -6.92 6.24
N LYS A 121 0.82 -7.61 6.50
CA LYS A 121 0.35 -8.71 5.69
C LYS A 121 -1.04 -8.39 5.16
N ILE A 122 -1.30 -8.79 3.93
CA ILE A 122 -2.59 -8.72 3.27
C ILE A 122 -2.86 -10.06 2.58
N SER A 123 -4.07 -10.57 2.71
CA SER A 123 -4.55 -11.78 2.04
C SER A 123 -5.92 -11.52 1.42
N ALA A 124 -6.55 -12.57 0.90
CA ALA A 124 -7.96 -12.54 0.48
C ALA A 124 -8.91 -12.14 1.63
N TRP A 125 -8.53 -12.40 2.89
CA TRP A 125 -9.45 -12.36 4.04
C TRP A 125 -9.07 -11.33 5.10
N GLU A 126 -7.79 -10.94 5.16
CA GLU A 126 -7.24 -10.15 6.25
C GLU A 126 -6.29 -9.08 5.74
N GLY A 127 -6.12 -8.03 6.55
CA GLY A 127 -5.13 -6.97 6.34
C GLY A 127 -5.65 -5.72 5.63
N GLU A 128 -6.89 -5.72 5.12
CA GLU A 128 -7.52 -4.51 4.59
C GLU A 128 -7.58 -3.45 5.69
N ASP A 129 -7.33 -2.19 5.32
CA ASP A 129 -7.15 -1.02 6.20
C ASP A 129 -5.85 -1.03 7.03
N SER A 130 -5.03 -2.08 6.97
CA SER A 130 -3.76 -2.09 7.70
C SER A 130 -2.76 -1.11 7.07
N GLN A 131 -1.99 -0.46 7.94
CA GLN A 131 -1.10 0.64 7.57
C GLN A 131 0.35 0.27 7.84
N GLY A 132 1.26 0.63 6.94
CA GLY A 132 2.69 0.45 7.13
C GLY A 132 3.46 1.73 6.85
N LEU A 133 4.62 1.83 7.49
CA LEU A 133 5.54 2.95 7.27
C LEU A 133 6.15 2.81 5.86
N VAL A 134 6.16 3.90 5.12
CA VAL A 134 7.03 4.09 3.95
C VAL A 134 8.34 4.74 4.38
N GLY A 135 8.31 5.75 5.25
CA GLY A 135 9.54 6.32 5.78
C GLY A 135 9.36 7.63 6.54
N PHE A 136 10.48 8.16 7.00
CA PHE A 136 10.55 9.48 7.62
C PHE A 136 10.79 10.53 6.53
N LEU A 137 10.04 11.64 6.61
CA LEU A 137 10.19 12.77 5.72
C LEU A 137 11.26 13.69 6.31
N SER A 138 12.39 13.81 5.62
CA SER A 138 13.49 14.64 6.06
C SER A 138 13.12 16.14 6.01
N ALA A 139 13.95 17.00 6.58
CA ALA A 139 13.78 18.45 6.49
C ALA A 139 13.82 18.98 5.04
N SER A 140 14.36 18.21 4.08
CA SER A 140 14.32 18.54 2.65
C SER A 140 13.01 18.12 1.97
N GLY A 141 12.09 17.52 2.70
CA GLY A 141 10.80 17.09 2.19
C GLY A 141 10.85 15.92 1.22
N SER A 142 11.87 15.08 1.35
CA SER A 142 12.01 13.86 0.57
C SER A 142 11.96 12.64 1.47
N THR A 143 11.48 11.53 0.92
CA THR A 143 11.95 10.22 1.40
C THR A 143 13.23 9.93 0.62
N ASP A 144 14.26 9.42 1.30
CA ASP A 144 15.37 8.76 0.58
C ASP A 144 14.79 7.57 -0.22
N ASP A 145 15.48 7.00 -1.22
CA ASP A 145 14.94 5.84 -1.94
C ASP A 145 14.75 4.67 -0.95
N ILE A 146 13.50 4.40 -0.54
CA ILE A 146 13.19 3.41 0.51
C ILE A 146 12.78 2.12 -0.15
N HIS A 147 13.50 1.04 0.17
CA HIS A 147 13.33 -0.28 -0.41
C HIS A 147 12.71 -1.25 0.62
N PRO A 148 11.37 -1.25 0.81
CA PRO A 148 10.74 -2.33 1.56
C PRO A 148 10.90 -3.64 0.80
N THR A 149 10.96 -4.74 1.55
CA THR A 149 10.89 -6.08 0.97
C THR A 149 9.43 -6.46 0.78
N PHE A 150 9.03 -6.72 -0.46
CA PHE A 150 7.78 -7.36 -0.80
C PHE A 150 7.98 -8.87 -0.80
N GLU A 151 7.07 -9.62 -0.17
CA GLU A 151 7.14 -11.07 -0.10
C GLU A 151 5.78 -11.70 -0.40
N LEU A 152 5.68 -12.56 -1.41
CA LEU A 152 4.44 -13.30 -1.72
C LEU A 152 4.61 -14.79 -1.42
N GLN A 153 3.70 -15.35 -0.62
CA GLN A 153 3.73 -16.75 -0.19
C GLN A 153 2.35 -17.24 0.20
N LYS A 154 2.17 -18.55 0.37
CA LYS A 154 0.97 -19.10 1.01
C LYS A 154 0.98 -18.85 2.51
N THR A 155 -0.17 -18.95 3.16
CA THR A 155 -0.31 -18.76 4.61
C THR A 155 0.52 -19.74 5.42
N ASP A 156 0.79 -20.94 4.89
CA ASP A 156 1.65 -21.96 5.51
C ASP A 156 3.16 -21.75 5.25
N GLY A 157 3.55 -20.72 4.49
CA GLY A 157 4.94 -20.44 4.11
C GLY A 157 5.40 -21.10 2.82
N SER A 158 4.55 -21.92 2.19
CA SER A 158 4.87 -22.56 0.92
C SER A 158 4.82 -21.58 -0.26
N ALA A 159 5.20 -22.07 -1.45
CA ALA A 159 5.29 -21.24 -2.65
C ALA A 159 3.91 -20.73 -3.07
N PRO A 160 3.80 -19.45 -3.50
CA PRO A 160 2.59 -18.99 -4.15
C PRO A 160 2.43 -19.71 -5.49
N ASP A 161 1.20 -19.82 -5.98
CA ASP A 161 0.98 -20.35 -7.33
C ASP A 161 1.42 -19.34 -8.40
N ASP A 162 1.77 -19.84 -9.59
CA ASP A 162 1.94 -19.00 -10.77
C ASP A 162 0.65 -18.24 -11.07
N GLY A 163 0.77 -16.96 -11.41
CA GLY A 163 -0.39 -16.11 -11.64
C GLY A 163 -0.12 -14.62 -11.57
N ALA A 164 -1.21 -13.86 -11.62
CA ALA A 164 -1.22 -12.42 -11.38
C ALA A 164 -1.89 -12.12 -10.04
N TYR A 165 -1.25 -11.27 -9.25
CA TYR A 165 -1.79 -10.80 -7.98
C TYR A 165 -1.90 -9.28 -7.99
N LEU A 166 -2.92 -8.75 -7.33
CA LEU A 166 -3.21 -7.31 -7.37
C LEU A 166 -3.67 -6.85 -5.98
N VAL A 167 -3.18 -5.69 -5.55
CA VAL A 167 -3.63 -5.03 -4.32
C VAL A 167 -3.65 -3.52 -4.50
N ALA A 168 -4.63 -2.85 -3.91
CA ALA A 168 -4.75 -1.39 -3.92
C ALA A 168 -4.17 -0.77 -2.65
N LEU A 169 -3.45 0.34 -2.82
CA LEU A 169 -2.85 1.14 -1.77
C LEU A 169 -3.28 2.61 -1.89
N THR A 170 -3.26 3.33 -0.77
CA THR A 170 -3.13 4.79 -0.74
C THR A 170 -1.89 5.18 0.06
N LEU A 171 -1.33 6.36 -0.22
CA LEU A 171 -0.28 6.98 0.59
C LEU A 171 -0.86 8.14 1.39
N PHE A 172 -0.41 8.33 2.62
CA PHE A 172 -0.74 9.48 3.45
C PHE A 172 0.45 9.78 4.35
N GLY A 173 0.51 10.97 4.92
CA GLY A 173 1.55 11.26 5.90
C GLY A 173 1.03 11.95 7.15
N THR A 174 1.72 11.67 8.25
CA THR A 174 1.31 12.08 9.60
C THR A 174 2.45 12.79 10.31
N SER A 175 2.11 13.43 11.44
CA SER A 175 3.11 13.80 12.44
C SER A 175 3.93 12.58 12.86
N VAL A 176 5.10 12.80 13.47
CA VAL A 176 5.94 11.72 13.99
C VAL A 176 5.21 10.92 15.09
N ALA A 177 4.33 11.58 15.85
CA ALA A 177 3.48 10.92 16.84
C ALA A 177 2.34 10.09 16.22
N GLY A 178 2.03 10.30 14.93
CA GLY A 178 0.96 9.60 14.21
C GLY A 178 -0.45 10.10 14.53
N ASP A 179 -0.58 11.18 15.30
CA ASP A 179 -1.85 11.72 15.79
C ASP A 179 -2.52 12.73 14.85
N GLN A 180 -1.76 13.34 13.95
CA GLN A 180 -2.22 14.35 13.01
C GLN A 180 -1.89 13.94 11.57
N ILE A 181 -2.85 14.08 10.66
CA ILE A 181 -2.61 13.98 9.21
C ILE A 181 -1.99 15.29 8.74
N LEU A 182 -0.78 15.21 8.19
CA LEU A 182 -0.07 16.34 7.57
C LEU A 182 -0.26 16.36 6.04
N TYR A 183 -0.38 15.18 5.46
CA TYR A 183 -0.61 14.99 4.02
C TYR A 183 -1.80 14.04 3.85
N PRO A 184 -2.95 14.54 3.36
CA PRO A 184 -4.14 13.73 3.15
C PRO A 184 -3.88 12.52 2.24
N PRO A 185 -4.69 11.46 2.37
CA PRO A 185 -4.54 10.29 1.53
C PRO A 185 -4.53 10.59 0.04
N SER A 186 -3.65 9.92 -0.69
CA SER A 186 -3.56 9.97 -2.15
C SER A 186 -4.77 9.32 -2.78
N LYS A 187 -4.96 9.55 -4.08
CA LYS A 187 -5.79 8.64 -4.89
C LYS A 187 -5.25 7.21 -4.77
N PRO A 188 -6.12 6.19 -4.71
CA PRO A 188 -5.68 4.81 -4.72
C PRO A 188 -4.90 4.46 -5.99
N PHE A 189 -3.92 3.58 -5.85
CA PHE A 189 -3.13 2.99 -6.93
C PHE A 189 -2.91 1.51 -6.64
N PHE A 190 -2.53 0.75 -7.66
CA PHE A 190 -2.37 -0.69 -7.58
C PHE A 190 -0.91 -1.12 -7.63
N LEU A 191 -0.60 -2.18 -6.89
CA LEU A 191 0.58 -2.99 -7.10
C LEU A 191 0.15 -4.31 -7.75
N ALA A 192 0.74 -4.62 -8.90
CA ALA A 192 0.53 -5.87 -9.60
C ALA A 192 1.79 -6.73 -9.54
N PHE A 193 1.62 -7.99 -9.18
CA PHE A 193 2.72 -8.93 -9.05
C PHE A 193 2.58 -10.06 -10.06
N HIS A 194 3.65 -10.29 -10.81
CA HIS A 194 3.73 -11.38 -11.77
C HIS A 194 4.51 -12.55 -11.16
N MET A 195 3.82 -13.66 -10.90
CA MET A 195 4.42 -14.90 -10.40
C MET A 195 4.49 -15.94 -11.52
N ASN A 196 5.70 -16.43 -11.82
CA ASN A 196 5.92 -17.40 -12.90
C ASN A 196 7.08 -18.35 -12.55
N THR A 197 7.09 -18.86 -11.32
CA THR A 197 8.13 -19.78 -10.82
C THR A 197 8.03 -21.15 -11.51
N GLY A 198 6.83 -21.63 -11.78
CA GLY A 198 6.57 -22.89 -12.47
C GLY A 198 6.56 -22.79 -14.00
N GLY A 199 6.68 -21.58 -14.56
CA GLY A 199 6.61 -21.31 -16.00
C GLY A 199 5.19 -21.33 -16.59
N GLY A 200 4.16 -21.49 -15.76
CA GLY A 200 2.77 -21.66 -16.18
C GLY A 200 2.04 -20.37 -16.52
N PHE A 201 2.62 -19.21 -16.22
CA PHE A 201 1.96 -17.92 -16.39
C PHE A 201 2.89 -16.88 -17.01
N ASN A 202 2.91 -16.81 -18.34
CA ASN A 202 3.85 -15.95 -19.08
C ASN A 202 3.45 -14.45 -19.05
N PRO A 203 4.35 -13.53 -19.50
CA PRO A 203 4.08 -12.08 -19.50
C PRO A 203 2.85 -11.65 -20.33
N ASN A 204 2.48 -12.41 -21.36
CA ASN A 204 1.28 -12.12 -22.16
C ASN A 204 0.01 -12.42 -21.35
N ALA A 205 -0.03 -13.55 -20.65
CA ALA A 205 -1.14 -13.90 -19.76
C ALA A 205 -1.29 -12.87 -18.62
N PHE A 206 -0.17 -12.41 -18.05
CA PHE A 206 -0.17 -11.33 -17.06
C PHE A 206 -0.75 -10.04 -17.64
N SER A 207 -0.29 -9.60 -18.81
CA SER A 207 -0.81 -8.39 -19.46
C SER A 207 -2.30 -8.49 -19.78
N GLN A 208 -2.76 -9.66 -20.23
CA GLN A 208 -4.18 -9.93 -20.49
C GLN A 208 -5.02 -9.89 -19.23
N SER A 209 -4.54 -10.43 -18.10
CA SER A 209 -5.27 -10.36 -16.82
C SER A 209 -5.51 -8.92 -16.35
N LEU A 210 -4.52 -8.03 -16.52
CA LEU A 210 -4.65 -6.62 -16.19
C LEU A 210 -5.65 -5.91 -17.10
N ALA A 211 -5.65 -6.23 -18.41
CA ALA A 211 -6.62 -5.67 -19.36
C ALA A 211 -8.07 -6.07 -19.04
N GLN A 212 -8.28 -7.17 -18.32
CA GLN A 212 -9.61 -7.64 -17.89
C GLN A 212 -10.03 -7.12 -16.52
N PHE A 213 -9.21 -6.29 -15.86
CA PHE A 213 -9.60 -5.69 -14.60
C PHE A 213 -10.72 -4.66 -14.81
N SER A 214 -11.88 -4.91 -14.19
CA SER A 214 -13.08 -4.09 -14.32
C SER A 214 -13.25 -3.06 -13.20
N GLY A 215 -12.22 -2.82 -12.39
CA GLY A 215 -12.32 -1.95 -11.20
C GLY A 215 -12.90 -2.65 -9.98
N ILE A 216 -12.63 -2.06 -8.81
CA ILE A 216 -13.24 -2.43 -7.53
C ILE A 216 -13.66 -1.14 -6.80
N PRO A 217 -14.71 -1.17 -5.97
CA PRO A 217 -15.00 -0.02 -5.10
C PRO A 217 -13.84 0.21 -4.15
N LEU A 218 -13.25 1.40 -4.19
CA LEU A 218 -12.15 1.81 -3.31
C LEU A 218 -12.57 3.04 -2.50
N SER A 219 -12.00 3.19 -1.31
CA SER A 219 -12.18 4.39 -0.51
C SER A 219 -11.48 5.57 -1.19
N ASP A 220 -12.26 6.55 -1.67
CA ASP A 220 -11.76 7.84 -2.14
C ASP A 220 -11.91 8.89 -1.03
N TYR A 221 -10.83 9.07 -0.25
CA TYR A 221 -10.79 10.00 0.86
C TYR A 221 -11.03 11.46 0.44
N SER A 222 -10.75 11.81 -0.82
CA SER A 222 -11.00 13.16 -1.33
C SER A 222 -12.49 13.50 -1.43
N ARG A 223 -13.36 12.48 -1.47
CA ARG A 223 -14.82 12.61 -1.41
C ARG A 223 -15.36 12.51 0.02
N ILE A 224 -14.65 11.83 0.92
CA ILE A 224 -15.08 11.63 2.30
C ILE A 224 -15.01 12.93 3.11
N ASP A 225 -13.99 13.77 2.91
CA ASP A 225 -13.92 15.05 3.62
C ASP A 225 -15.11 15.98 3.31
N PRO A 226 -15.47 16.23 2.03
CA PRO A 226 -16.69 16.96 1.70
C PRO A 226 -17.97 16.34 2.27
N LEU A 227 -18.03 15.01 2.38
CA LEU A 227 -19.16 14.33 3.01
C LEU A 227 -19.24 14.64 4.50
N PHE A 228 -18.11 14.65 5.20
CA PHE A 228 -18.06 15.02 6.61
C PHE A 228 -18.40 16.50 6.81
N ASP A 229 -17.92 17.39 5.93
CA ASP A 229 -18.29 18.81 5.94
C ASP A 229 -19.81 18.99 5.74
N TRP A 230 -20.41 18.22 4.82
CA TRP A 230 -21.85 18.21 4.62
C TRP A 230 -22.60 17.72 5.86
N ALA A 231 -22.10 16.67 6.53
CA ALA A 231 -22.71 16.15 7.74
C ALA A 231 -22.67 17.18 8.88
N GLU A 232 -21.54 17.87 9.06
CA GLU A 232 -21.36 18.97 10.02
C GLU A 232 -22.33 20.12 9.75
N ALA A 233 -22.57 20.45 8.48
CA ALA A 233 -23.49 21.52 8.10
C ALA A 233 -24.98 21.16 8.31
N ASN A 234 -25.36 19.89 8.16
CA ASN A 234 -26.76 19.47 8.19
C ASN A 234 -27.21 18.86 9.53
N PHE A 235 -26.27 18.35 10.33
CA PHE A 235 -26.56 17.67 11.60
C PHE A 235 -25.74 18.26 12.75
N SER A 236 -25.76 19.59 12.90
CA SER A 236 -24.97 20.31 13.90
C SER A 236 -25.28 19.95 15.36
N GLU A 237 -26.47 19.38 15.63
CA GLU A 237 -26.78 18.83 16.96
C GLU A 237 -25.93 17.59 17.30
N ILE A 238 -25.47 16.87 16.27
CA ILE A 238 -24.67 15.65 16.38
C ILE A 238 -23.18 15.96 16.14
N PHE A 239 -22.90 16.80 15.15
CA PHE A 239 -21.55 17.19 14.70
C PHE A 239 -21.36 18.71 14.91
N PRO A 240 -21.07 19.15 16.15
CA PRO A 240 -21.28 20.53 16.60
C PRO A 240 -20.33 21.57 16.03
N HIS A 241 -19.22 21.16 15.43
CA HIS A 241 -18.22 22.05 14.87
C HIS A 241 -17.46 21.34 13.75
N PRO A 242 -16.80 22.10 12.85
CA PRO A 242 -15.83 21.51 11.95
C PRO A 242 -14.73 20.78 12.72
N ALA A 243 -14.38 19.57 12.25
CA ALA A 243 -13.31 18.78 12.83
C ALA A 243 -12.30 18.37 11.75
N GLN A 244 -11.07 18.09 12.15
CA GLN A 244 -10.05 17.59 11.22
C GLN A 244 -10.09 16.07 11.13
N SER A 245 -9.95 15.54 9.91
CA SER A 245 -9.90 14.11 9.66
C SER A 245 -8.59 13.50 10.15
N ARG A 246 -8.69 12.28 10.68
CA ARG A 246 -7.57 11.49 11.19
C ARG A 246 -7.84 9.99 11.02
N PHE A 247 -6.78 9.19 11.08
CA PHE A 247 -6.91 7.74 11.12
C PHE A 247 -7.03 7.26 12.57
N LEU A 248 -8.12 6.56 12.89
CA LEU A 248 -8.38 5.96 14.20
C LEU A 248 -8.75 4.49 14.03
N PHE A 249 -7.88 3.58 14.49
CA PHE A 249 -8.15 2.13 14.44
C PHE A 249 -8.60 1.62 13.05
N GLY A 250 -8.00 2.17 11.98
CA GLY A 250 -8.31 1.86 10.59
C GLY A 250 -9.52 2.59 10.00
N PHE A 251 -10.18 3.46 10.75
CA PHE A 251 -11.22 4.38 10.24
C PHE A 251 -10.59 5.69 9.81
N TYR A 252 -11.06 6.25 8.70
CA TYR A 252 -10.85 7.67 8.40
C TYR A 252 -11.99 8.45 9.02
N ALA A 253 -11.70 9.22 10.06
CA ALA A 253 -12.72 9.72 10.98
C ALA A 253 -12.44 11.15 11.46
N ARG A 254 -13.53 11.82 11.84
CA ARG A 254 -13.55 13.06 12.61
C ARG A 254 -14.20 12.77 13.94
N CYS A 255 -13.64 13.33 15.02
CA CYS A 255 -14.30 13.28 16.31
C CYS A 255 -14.48 14.68 16.85
N TYR A 256 -15.56 14.84 17.59
CA TYR A 256 -16.07 16.10 18.05
C TYR A 256 -15.98 16.17 19.58
N ASP A 257 -16.09 17.39 20.12
CA ASP A 257 -15.94 17.66 21.56
C ASP A 257 -17.05 17.00 22.41
N ASN A 258 -18.17 16.63 21.80
CA ASN A 258 -19.26 15.88 22.42
C ASN A 258 -19.00 14.36 22.49
N ALA A 259 -17.76 13.93 22.23
CA ALA A 259 -17.31 12.54 22.21
C ALA A 259 -17.94 11.65 21.13
N ILE A 260 -18.61 12.23 20.14
CA ILE A 260 -19.05 11.51 18.93
C ILE A 260 -17.88 11.47 17.94
N CYS A 261 -17.71 10.33 17.27
CA CYS A 261 -16.89 10.24 16.06
C CYS A 261 -17.74 9.82 14.87
N LEU A 262 -17.53 10.48 13.72
CA LEU A 262 -18.02 10.08 12.40
C LEU A 262 -16.83 9.51 11.64
N GLY A 263 -16.99 8.33 11.04
CA GLY A 263 -15.90 7.65 10.36
C GLY A 263 -16.35 6.87 9.15
N SER A 264 -15.38 6.60 8.27
CA SER A 264 -15.54 5.73 7.13
C SER A 264 -14.53 4.59 7.19
N LYS A 265 -14.99 3.40 6.83
CA LYS A 265 -14.16 2.19 6.72
C LYS A 265 -14.80 1.23 5.71
N ARG A 266 -14.00 0.62 4.83
CA ARG A 266 -14.46 -0.37 3.83
C ARG A 266 -15.69 0.07 3.02
N GLY A 267 -15.70 1.33 2.59
CA GLY A 267 -16.81 1.87 1.81
C GLY A 267 -18.11 2.07 2.59
N ARG A 268 -18.07 2.12 3.93
CA ARG A 268 -19.24 2.28 4.81
C ARG A 268 -19.05 3.42 5.81
N VAL A 269 -20.15 4.02 6.23
CA VAL A 269 -20.20 5.12 7.20
C VAL A 269 -20.53 4.57 8.58
N PHE A 270 -19.81 5.03 9.59
CA PHE A 270 -19.97 4.64 10.97
C PHE A 270 -20.03 5.85 11.90
N THR A 271 -20.75 5.73 13.00
CA THR A 271 -20.56 6.61 14.16
C THR A 271 -20.27 5.81 15.42
N THR A 272 -19.70 6.46 16.43
CA THR A 272 -19.53 5.89 17.78
C THR A 272 -19.55 7.01 18.81
N GLY A 273 -19.81 6.66 20.08
CA GLY A 273 -19.85 7.61 21.19
C GLY A 273 -21.17 8.38 21.31
N GLY A 274 -21.27 9.21 22.35
CA GLY A 274 -22.45 10.01 22.66
C GLY A 274 -23.75 9.18 22.67
N PRO A 275 -24.83 9.62 22.00
CA PRO A 275 -26.13 8.92 21.97
C PRO A 275 -26.10 7.60 21.19
N PHE A 276 -25.07 7.36 20.36
CA PHE A 276 -24.91 6.11 19.60
C PHE A 276 -24.31 4.98 20.45
N GLY A 277 -23.64 5.33 21.57
CA GLY A 277 -22.94 4.37 22.40
C GLY A 277 -21.78 3.72 21.66
N GLY A 278 -21.95 2.47 21.23
CA GLY A 278 -20.93 1.72 20.50
C GLY A 278 -20.82 2.08 19.02
N LEU A 279 -20.01 1.30 18.29
CA LEU A 279 -19.86 1.46 16.84
C LEU A 279 -21.18 1.12 16.14
N THR A 280 -21.75 2.11 15.45
CA THR A 280 -22.99 2.00 14.68
C THR A 280 -22.68 2.12 13.19
N ASP A 281 -23.15 1.17 12.40
CA ASP A 281 -23.04 1.16 10.93
C ASP A 281 -24.27 1.83 10.31
N HIS A 282 -24.05 2.88 9.52
CA HIS A 282 -25.11 3.64 8.86
C HIS A 282 -25.33 3.24 7.40
N GLY A 283 -24.52 2.33 6.87
CA GLY A 283 -24.62 1.84 5.50
C GLY A 283 -23.48 2.29 4.58
N PRO A 284 -23.61 2.01 3.27
CA PRO A 284 -22.57 2.27 2.29
C PRO A 284 -22.35 3.76 2.02
N LEU A 285 -21.08 4.18 1.87
CA LEU A 285 -20.66 5.54 1.55
C LEU A 285 -21.38 6.12 0.34
N LYS A 286 -21.61 5.30 -0.69
CA LYS A 286 -22.26 5.74 -1.93
C LYS A 286 -23.62 6.38 -1.66
N SER A 287 -24.43 5.79 -0.77
CA SER A 287 -25.76 6.34 -0.45
C SER A 287 -25.68 7.71 0.19
N PHE A 288 -24.62 7.99 0.95
CA PHE A 288 -24.38 9.30 1.56
C PHE A 288 -23.79 10.31 0.57
N PHE A 289 -22.92 9.88 -0.34
CA PHE A 289 -22.46 10.75 -1.43
C PHE A 289 -23.61 11.20 -2.33
N ASP A 290 -24.51 10.27 -2.69
CA ASP A 290 -25.69 10.58 -3.49
C ASP A 290 -26.59 11.61 -2.76
N GLN A 291 -26.77 11.47 -1.44
CA GLN A 291 -27.55 12.42 -0.62
C GLN A 291 -26.88 13.79 -0.49
N ALA A 292 -25.55 13.82 -0.35
CA ALA A 292 -24.77 15.04 -0.22
C ALA A 292 -24.51 15.76 -1.56
N GLY A 293 -24.90 15.15 -2.69
CA GLY A 293 -24.64 15.69 -4.04
C GLY A 293 -23.15 15.62 -4.45
N ILE A 294 -22.40 14.67 -3.89
CA ILE A 294 -20.96 14.49 -4.15
C ILE A 294 -20.78 13.53 -5.32
N ALA A 295 -20.40 14.08 -6.48
CA ALA A 295 -20.19 13.32 -7.71
C ALA A 295 -19.13 12.21 -7.57
N ASP A 296 -19.26 11.19 -8.43
CA ASP A 296 -18.27 10.10 -8.59
C ASP A 296 -16.97 10.56 -9.25
#